data_AF-A0A6M6E3X5-F1
#
_entry.id   AF-A0A6M6E3X5-F1
#
_cell.length_a   1.000
_cell.length_b   1.000
_cell.length_c   1.000
_cell.angle_alpha   90.00
_cell.angle_beta   90.00
_cell.angle_gamma   90.00
#
_symmetry.space_group_name_H-M   'P 1'
#
loop_
_entity.id
_entity.type
_entity.pdbx_description
1 polymer ?
#
loop_
_entity_poly.entity_id
_entity_poly.type
_entity_poly.pdbx_seq_one_letter_code
_entity_poly.pdbx_strand_id
1 'polypeptide(L)'
;MITIKKRQRNKIIKQRYNYGITHLSEYCQLPLGVVKIEVSDDLWMVAKNFNKDKYEDDLHPYLDSISIELMWKYGTGWAGKLE
;
A
#
# COMPACT_ATOMS: atom_id res chain seq x y z
N MET A 1 -20.46 9.10 -22.11
CA MET A 1 -19.07 9.55 -21.79
C MET A 1 -18.68 9.41 -20.31
N ILE A 2 -19.63 9.36 -19.36
CA ILE A 2 -19.39 9.24 -17.91
C ILE A 2 -18.77 7.88 -17.51
N THR A 3 -19.17 6.80 -18.18
CA THR A 3 -18.74 5.41 -17.89
C THR A 3 -17.25 5.16 -18.12
N ILE A 4 -16.64 5.84 -19.11
CA ILE A 4 -15.22 5.69 -19.47
C ILE A 4 -14.33 6.33 -18.39
N LYS A 5 -14.71 7.51 -17.90
CA LYS A 5 -13.98 8.20 -16.81
C LYS A 5 -13.99 7.39 -15.51
N LYS A 6 -15.12 6.74 -15.17
CA LYS A 6 -15.24 5.87 -13.98
C LYS A 6 -14.34 4.63 -14.08
N ARG A 7 -14.27 3.98 -15.25
CA ARG A 7 -13.40 2.82 -15.50
C ARG A 7 -11.91 3.19 -15.38
N GLN A 8 -11.51 4.34 -15.94
CA GLN A 8 -10.13 4.82 -15.83
C GLN A 8 -9.73 5.13 -14.38
N ARG A 9 -10.62 5.76 -13.60
CA ARG A 9 -10.38 6.03 -12.18
C ARG A 9 -10.18 4.74 -11.37
N ASN A 10 -11.05 3.75 -11.57
CA ASN A 10 -10.92 2.46 -10.88
C ASN A 10 -9.65 1.71 -11.27
N LYS A 11 -9.20 1.81 -12.54
CA LYS A 11 -7.93 1.21 -12.97
C LYS A 11 -6.74 1.80 -12.19
N ILE A 12 -6.71 3.12 -12.06
CA ILE A 12 -5.64 3.82 -11.32
C ILE A 12 -5.65 3.46 -9.84
N ILE A 13 -6.82 3.46 -9.19
CA ILE A 13 -6.96 3.05 -7.78
C ILE A 13 -6.43 1.62 -7.58
N LYS A 14 -6.80 0.70 -8.48
CA LYS A 14 -6.34 -0.70 -8.41
C LYS A 14 -4.82 -0.81 -8.61
N GLN A 15 -4.22 0.00 -9.48
CA GLN A 15 -2.78 0.04 -9.66
C GLN A 15 -2.07 0.51 -8.38
N ARG A 16 -2.55 1.58 -7.76
CA ARG A 16 -2.02 2.10 -6.49
C ARG A 16 -2.11 1.09 -5.35
N TYR A 17 -3.28 0.47 -5.23
CA TYR A 17 -3.51 -0.60 -4.26
C TYR A 17 -2.53 -1.76 -4.46
N ASN A 18 -2.42 -2.26 -5.70
CA ASN A 18 -1.51 -3.37 -5.99
C ASN A 18 -0.05 -2.98 -5.71
N TYR A 19 0.35 -1.76 -6.07
CA TYR A 19 1.69 -1.23 -5.77
C TYR A 19 1.95 -1.24 -4.26
N GLY A 20 1.06 -0.66 -3.45
CA GLY A 20 1.24 -0.62 -2.00
C GLY A 20 1.33 -2.00 -1.35
N ILE A 21 0.48 -2.94 -1.78
CA ILE A 21 0.54 -4.34 -1.30
C ILE A 21 1.88 -5.00 -1.64
N THR A 22 2.33 -4.89 -2.89
CA THR A 22 3.60 -5.49 -3.31
C THR A 22 4.78 -4.84 -2.60
N HIS A 23 4.79 -3.50 -2.53
CA HIS A 23 5.86 -2.74 -1.88
C HIS A 23 5.99 -3.11 -0.40
N LEU A 24 4.89 -3.15 0.35
CA LEU A 24 4.90 -3.56 1.75
C LEU A 24 5.32 -5.02 1.93
N SER A 25 4.91 -5.91 1.05
CA SER A 25 5.31 -7.33 1.09
C SER A 25 6.80 -7.50 0.91
N GLU A 26 7.39 -6.84 -0.08
CA GLU A 26 8.82 -6.88 -0.36
C GLU A 26 9.61 -6.20 0.75
N TYR A 27 9.22 -4.98 1.11
CA TYR A 27 9.93 -4.17 2.09
C TYR A 27 9.87 -4.79 3.49
N CYS A 28 8.68 -5.19 3.95
CA CYS A 28 8.48 -5.83 5.26
C CYS A 28 8.86 -7.31 5.29
N GLN A 29 9.25 -7.91 4.16
CA GLN A 29 9.54 -9.34 4.03
C GLN A 29 8.38 -10.23 4.52
N LEU A 30 7.15 -9.78 4.25
CA LEU A 30 5.92 -10.47 4.65
C LEU A 30 5.23 -11.10 3.43
N PRO A 31 4.58 -12.27 3.57
CA PRO A 31 3.75 -12.81 2.50
C PRO A 31 2.63 -11.85 2.12
N LEU A 32 2.32 -11.75 0.82
CA LEU A 32 1.25 -10.90 0.28
C LEU A 32 -0.11 -11.13 0.98
N GLY A 33 -0.39 -12.36 1.42
CA GLY A 33 -1.61 -12.70 2.16
C GLY A 33 -1.71 -11.98 3.49
N VAL A 34 -0.61 -11.89 4.25
CA VAL A 34 -0.56 -11.19 5.54
C VAL A 34 -0.74 -9.70 5.32
N VAL A 35 0.01 -9.12 4.37
CA VAL A 35 -0.10 -7.68 4.04
C VAL A 35 -1.54 -7.33 3.64
N LYS A 36 -2.19 -8.14 2.81
CA LYS A 36 -3.59 -7.90 2.43
C LYS A 36 -4.54 -7.92 3.62
N ILE A 37 -4.37 -8.83 4.56
CA ILE A 37 -5.24 -8.90 5.75
C ILE A 37 -5.08 -7.63 6.59
N GLU A 38 -3.85 -7.16 6.74
CA GLU A 38 -3.54 -6.03 7.61
C GLU A 38 -3.94 -4.68 7.02
N VAL A 39 -3.77 -4.47 5.70
CA VAL A 39 -3.82 -3.11 5.14
C VAL A 39 -4.82 -2.91 3.99
N SER A 40 -5.59 -3.93 3.59
CA SER A 40 -6.41 -3.83 2.37
C SER A 40 -7.41 -2.68 2.39
N ASP A 41 -8.17 -2.55 3.48
CA ASP A 41 -9.27 -1.60 3.57
C ASP A 41 -8.74 -0.16 3.60
N ASP A 42 -7.73 0.10 4.43
CA ASP A 42 -7.11 1.42 4.55
C ASP A 42 -6.37 1.82 3.28
N LEU A 43 -5.57 0.93 2.70
CA LEU A 43 -4.87 1.20 1.45
C LEU A 43 -5.84 1.47 0.30
N TRP A 44 -6.99 0.80 0.28
CA TRP A 44 -8.03 1.06 -0.73
C TRP A 44 -8.70 2.42 -0.55
N MET A 45 -8.93 2.88 0.69
CA MET A 45 -9.41 4.23 0.97
C MET A 45 -8.38 5.29 0.59
N VAL A 46 -7.14 5.09 1.01
CA VAL A 46 -6.01 5.99 0.74
C VAL A 46 -5.77 6.13 -0.76
N ALA A 47 -5.75 5.02 -1.50
CA ALA A 47 -5.58 5.01 -2.95
C ALA A 47 -6.66 5.79 -3.72
N LYS A 48 -7.88 5.91 -3.17
CA LYS A 48 -8.99 6.70 -3.75
C LYS A 48 -8.85 8.20 -3.56
N ASN A 49 -8.15 8.62 -2.50
CA ASN A 49 -8.09 10.00 -2.05
C ASN A 49 -6.88 10.76 -2.58
N PHE A 50 -5.82 10.06 -3.01
CA PHE A 50 -4.63 10.72 -3.56
C PHE A 50 -4.84 11.36 -4.92
N ASN A 51 -4.15 12.49 -5.11
CA ASN A 51 -4.21 13.28 -6.33
C ASN A 51 -3.74 12.44 -7.53
N LYS A 52 -4.31 12.69 -8.71
CA LYS A 52 -4.13 11.81 -9.86
C LYS A 52 -2.69 11.84 -10.40
N ASP A 53 -2.02 12.98 -10.26
CA ASP A 53 -0.81 13.32 -11.01
C ASP A 53 0.49 13.18 -10.19
N LYS A 54 0.43 12.95 -8.86
CA LYS A 54 1.60 12.80 -7.96
C LYS A 54 1.41 11.73 -6.88
N TYR A 55 0.80 10.61 -7.24
CA TYR A 55 0.39 9.63 -6.24
C TYR A 55 1.55 8.89 -5.56
N GLU A 56 2.71 8.79 -6.20
CA GLU A 56 3.88 8.11 -5.61
C GLU A 56 4.39 8.94 -4.42
N ASP A 57 4.57 10.26 -4.61
CA ASP A 57 4.97 11.18 -3.54
C ASP A 57 4.03 11.16 -2.33
N ASP A 58 2.72 11.03 -2.56
CA ASP A 58 1.71 10.99 -1.48
C ASP A 58 1.57 9.59 -0.83
N LEU A 59 1.82 8.53 -1.60
CA LEU A 59 1.65 7.14 -1.15
C LEU A 59 2.85 6.65 -0.33
N HIS A 60 4.07 7.05 -0.68
CA HIS A 60 5.28 6.61 0.01
C HIS A 60 5.27 6.90 1.52
N PRO A 61 4.94 8.13 2.00
CA PRO A 61 4.87 8.40 3.43
C PRO A 61 3.88 7.51 4.18
N TYR A 62 2.74 7.18 3.55
CA TYR A 62 1.78 6.24 4.12
C TYR A 62 2.38 4.83 4.20
N LEU A 63 2.99 4.34 3.13
CA LEU A 63 3.62 3.01 3.11
C LEU A 63 4.78 2.91 4.11
N ASP A 64 5.58 3.96 4.27
CA ASP A 64 6.66 4.01 5.26
C ASP A 64 6.10 3.84 6.68
N SER A 65 5.05 4.59 7.03
CA SER A 65 4.42 4.49 8.36
C SER A 65 3.88 3.08 8.64
N ILE A 66 3.16 2.51 7.68
CA ILE A 66 2.60 1.16 7.79
C ILE A 66 3.70 0.10 7.86
N SER A 67 4.79 0.29 7.12
CA SER A 67 5.90 -0.66 7.11
C SER A 67 6.58 -0.80 8.46
N ILE A 68 6.71 0.31 9.20
CA ILE A 68 7.25 0.33 10.55
C ILE A 68 6.38 -0.52 11.47
N GLU A 69 5.06 -0.30 11.43
CA GLU A 69 4.10 -1.06 12.26
C GLU A 69 4.13 -2.56 11.95
N LEU A 70 4.13 -2.92 10.67
CA LEU A 70 4.18 -4.33 10.25
C LEU A 70 5.47 -5.01 10.66
N MET A 71 6.61 -4.36 10.45
CA MET A 71 7.92 -4.93 10.82
C MET A 71 8.05 -5.12 12.33
N TRP A 72 7.58 -4.17 13.14
CA TRP A 72 7.53 -4.33 14.60
C TRP A 72 6.62 -5.47 15.03
N LYS A 73 5.39 -5.52 14.48
CA LYS A 73 4.38 -6.52 14.86
C LYS A 73 4.83 -7.95 14.56
N TYR A 74 5.51 -8.16 13.43
CA TYR A 74 5.91 -9.48 12.97
C TYR A 74 7.39 -9.80 13.20
N GLY A 75 8.18 -8.87 13.73
CA GLY A 75 9.62 -9.05 13.93
C GLY A 75 10.37 -9.28 12.63
N THR A 76 10.01 -8.57 11.56
CA THR A 76 10.60 -8.76 10.22
C THR A 76 11.40 -7.54 9.75
N GLY A 77 12.07 -7.64 8.59
CA GLY A 77 12.76 -6.51 7.98
C GLY A 77 13.93 -5.99 8.83
N TRP A 78 13.92 -4.70 9.17
CA TRP A 78 14.92 -4.12 10.06
C TRP A 78 14.65 -4.44 11.54
N ALA A 79 13.38 -4.61 11.93
CA ALA A 79 13.00 -4.88 13.32
C ALA A 79 13.52 -6.26 13.77
N GLY A 80 13.45 -7.26 12.89
CA GLY A 80 14.01 -8.60 13.14
C GLY A 80 15.55 -8.66 13.18
N LYS A 81 16.26 -7.55 12.96
CA LYS A 81 17.74 -7.46 13.07
C LYS A 81 18.21 -6.84 14.39
N LEU A 82 17.28 -6.42 15.24
CA LEU A 82 17.56 -5.83 16.56
C LEU A 82 17.57 -6.88 17.69
N GLU A 83 17.28 -8.14 17.37
CA GLU A 83 17.50 -9.33 18.21
C GLU A 83 18.90 -9.92 18.00
#